data_AF-A0A2I1D5N9-F1
#
_entry.id   AF-A0A2I1D5N9-F1
#
_cell.length_a   1.000
_cell.length_b   1.000
_cell.length_c   1.000
_cell.angle_alpha   90.00
_cell.angle_beta   90.00
_cell.angle_gamma   90.00
#
_symmetry.space_group_name_H-M   'P 1'
#
loop_
_entity.id
_entity.type
_entity.pdbx_description
1 polymer ?
#
loop_
_entity_poly.entity_id
_entity_poly.type
_entity_poly.pdbx_seq_one_letter_code
_entity_poly.pdbx_strand_id
1 'polypeptide(L)'
;MYSPLILAACLPAVLGFAVPSPPNFTFEDLWSMQHNFLDSFLYPANTKQINATDNSVFAENVQGRVDITGTFDGRELNNEYVFGIFSQPERFGLFGAPLNYSVTQFVGNQNIAASTAVITFNMTSFGGVIYPVTLDTWFAFDPDRKIIQYDATFRWFDYFFQTLVEDAGRMLHISDPEQIQAKIADMLAQKICKTHEDSCLGENKQYGSHEECFNFLTKEIRFGKPYELRRNTLFCREVHEHMVSFRPTEHCPHIGPGGGGYCVDDMDYTQTVEQRYFRQSWVPYERAEGNMWQAE
;
A
#
# COMPACT_ATOMS: atom_id res chain seq x y z
N MET A 1 -13.24 29.99 -68.00
CA MET A 1 -13.65 30.54 -66.68
C MET A 1 -13.80 29.36 -65.73
N TYR A 2 -12.76 29.05 -64.97
CA TYR A 2 -12.79 28.00 -63.94
C TYR A 2 -13.01 28.68 -62.59
N SER A 3 -14.10 28.34 -61.93
CA SER A 3 -14.45 28.83 -60.58
C SER A 3 -14.06 27.75 -59.57
N PRO A 4 -13.30 28.05 -58.50
CA PRO A 4 -13.02 27.08 -57.46
C PRO A 4 -14.16 27.10 -56.42
N LEU A 5 -14.77 25.93 -56.18
CA LEU A 5 -15.58 25.72 -54.97
C LEU A 5 -14.63 25.44 -53.81
N ILE A 6 -14.68 26.31 -52.81
CA ILE A 6 -13.99 26.17 -51.53
C ILE A 6 -14.77 25.14 -50.70
N LEU A 7 -14.14 24.01 -50.37
CA LEU A 7 -14.63 23.09 -49.34
C LEU A 7 -14.39 23.74 -47.97
N ALA A 8 -15.46 24.14 -47.29
CA ALA A 8 -15.39 24.51 -45.88
C ALA A 8 -15.27 23.24 -45.04
N ALA A 9 -14.10 23.02 -44.45
CA ALA A 9 -13.89 21.96 -43.47
C ALA A 9 -14.52 22.37 -42.13
N CYS A 10 -15.66 21.76 -41.77
CA CYS A 10 -16.15 21.78 -40.40
C CYS A 10 -15.26 20.88 -39.54
N LEU A 11 -14.37 21.47 -38.75
CA LEU A 11 -13.71 20.79 -37.65
C LEU A 11 -14.75 20.54 -36.53
N PRO A 12 -14.83 19.33 -35.97
CA PRO A 12 -15.67 19.08 -34.80
C PRO A 12 -15.11 19.86 -33.61
N ALA A 13 -15.93 20.70 -32.98
CA ALA A 13 -15.61 21.29 -31.70
C ALA A 13 -15.51 20.18 -30.66
N VAL A 14 -14.29 19.81 -30.27
CA VAL A 14 -14.05 19.01 -29.07
C VAL A 14 -14.39 19.91 -27.90
N LEU A 15 -15.58 19.71 -27.31
CA LEU A 15 -15.93 20.28 -26.02
C LEU A 15 -14.99 19.64 -24.99
N GLY A 16 -13.88 20.32 -24.69
CA GLY A 16 -13.04 19.96 -23.56
C GLY A 16 -13.86 20.11 -22.29
N PHE A 17 -14.15 19.01 -21.61
CA PHE A 17 -14.62 19.08 -20.24
C PHE A 17 -13.51 19.73 -19.42
N ALA A 18 -13.75 20.95 -18.93
CA ALA A 18 -12.83 21.60 -18.01
C ALA A 18 -12.73 20.72 -16.76
N VAL A 19 -11.53 20.23 -16.47
CA VAL A 19 -11.26 19.53 -15.21
C VAL A 19 -11.59 20.51 -14.08
N PRO A 20 -12.49 20.17 -13.14
CA PRO A 20 -12.82 21.06 -12.03
C PRO A 20 -11.54 21.43 -11.28
N SER A 21 -11.35 22.71 -10.98
CA SER A 21 -10.21 23.15 -10.16
C SER A 21 -10.25 22.43 -8.80
N PRO A 22 -9.10 21.96 -8.27
CA PRO A 22 -9.08 21.28 -6.98
C PRO A 22 -9.60 22.20 -5.87
N PRO A 23 -10.30 21.66 -4.85
CA PRO A 23 -10.87 22.46 -3.78
C PRO A 23 -9.78 23.19 -3.00
N ASN A 24 -10.13 24.31 -2.38
CA ASN A 24 -9.20 25.07 -1.53
C ASN A 24 -9.66 24.97 -0.08
N PHE A 25 -8.98 24.12 0.68
CA PHE A 25 -9.28 23.86 2.09
C PHE A 25 -8.47 24.77 3.01
N THR A 26 -9.03 25.07 4.17
CA THR A 26 -8.27 25.78 5.22
C THR A 26 -7.25 24.85 5.86
N PHE A 27 -6.29 25.43 6.58
CA PHE A 27 -5.36 24.65 7.41
C PHE A 27 -6.11 23.70 8.36
N GLU A 28 -7.16 24.18 9.02
CA GLU A 28 -7.96 23.39 9.96
C GLU A 28 -8.74 22.26 9.28
N ASP A 29 -9.26 22.49 8.07
CA ASP A 29 -9.90 21.42 7.29
C ASP A 29 -8.91 20.31 6.96
N LEU A 30 -7.73 20.66 6.42
CA LEU A 30 -6.68 19.70 6.08
C LEU A 30 -6.17 18.95 7.32
N TRP A 31 -5.96 19.67 8.42
CA TRP A 31 -5.53 19.10 9.69
C TRP A 31 -6.56 18.09 10.23
N SER A 32 -7.84 18.45 10.19
CA SER A 32 -8.93 17.57 10.60
C SER A 32 -9.03 16.31 9.72
N MET A 33 -8.89 16.45 8.40
CA MET A 33 -8.92 15.29 7.49
C MET A 33 -7.72 14.35 7.69
N GLN A 34 -6.53 14.90 7.97
CA GLN A 34 -5.35 14.12 8.33
C GLN A 34 -5.59 13.31 9.61
N HIS A 35 -6.19 13.91 10.64
CA HIS A 35 -6.52 13.20 11.88
C HIS A 35 -7.60 12.16 11.66
N ASN A 36 -8.61 12.45 10.85
CA ASN A 36 -9.66 11.48 10.51
C ASN A 36 -9.08 10.21 9.86
N PHE A 37 -8.07 10.35 8.99
CA PHE A 37 -7.33 9.20 8.46
C PHE A 37 -6.59 8.44 9.56
N LEU A 38 -5.79 9.14 10.37
CA LEU A 38 -4.96 8.51 11.41
C LEU A 38 -5.82 7.82 12.48
N ASP A 39 -6.93 8.43 12.90
CA ASP A 39 -7.91 7.84 13.81
C ASP A 39 -8.55 6.58 13.22
N SER A 40 -8.85 6.61 11.91
CA SER A 40 -9.37 5.45 11.18
C SER A 40 -8.32 4.36 10.97
N PHE A 41 -7.03 4.70 10.97
CA PHE A 41 -5.93 3.77 10.80
C PHE A 41 -5.63 2.95 12.08
N LEU A 42 -5.96 3.49 13.26
CA LEU A 42 -5.74 2.79 14.53
C LEU A 42 -6.61 1.53 14.67
N TYR A 43 -6.07 0.50 15.32
CA TYR A 43 -6.84 -0.68 15.70
C TYR A 43 -7.66 -0.40 16.98
N PRO A 44 -8.94 -0.83 17.07
CA PRO A 44 -9.70 -1.60 16.08
C PRO A 44 -10.55 -0.76 15.12
N ALA A 45 -10.37 0.57 15.06
CA ALA A 45 -11.17 1.44 14.19
C ALA A 45 -10.99 1.08 12.70
N ASN A 46 -9.77 0.72 12.31
CA ASN A 46 -9.39 0.28 10.96
C ASN A 46 -10.22 -0.90 10.44
N THR A 47 -10.68 -1.79 11.30
CA THR A 47 -11.52 -2.94 10.90
C THR A 47 -12.81 -2.51 10.19
N LYS A 48 -13.34 -1.33 10.53
CA LYS A 48 -14.56 -0.78 9.89
C LYS A 48 -14.30 -0.25 8.48
N GLN A 49 -13.05 0.05 8.14
CA GLN A 49 -12.68 0.62 6.86
C GLN A 49 -12.41 -0.44 5.79
N ILE A 50 -12.05 -1.68 6.16
CA ILE A 50 -11.69 -2.77 5.22
C ILE A 50 -12.74 -2.96 4.12
N ASN A 51 -14.02 -3.03 4.50
CA ASN A 51 -15.14 -3.23 3.57
C ASN A 51 -15.99 -1.95 3.42
N ALA A 52 -15.47 -0.78 3.81
CA ALA A 52 -16.23 0.46 3.77
C ALA A 52 -16.42 0.96 2.33
N THR A 53 -17.65 1.35 2.02
CA THR A 53 -18.00 2.00 0.76
C THR A 53 -18.09 3.52 0.96
N ASP A 54 -19.28 4.03 1.26
CA ASP A 54 -19.54 5.48 1.38
C ASP A 54 -18.92 6.09 2.64
N ASN A 55 -18.75 5.28 3.68
CA ASN A 55 -18.11 5.67 4.93
C ASN A 55 -16.58 5.48 4.93
N SER A 56 -16.00 5.09 3.79
CA SER A 56 -14.54 5.04 3.65
C SER A 56 -13.96 6.45 3.66
N VAL A 57 -12.78 6.60 4.25
CA VAL A 57 -11.97 7.83 4.12
C VAL A 57 -11.45 8.03 2.70
N PHE A 58 -11.43 6.97 1.89
CA PHE A 58 -11.01 7.00 0.49
C PHE A 58 -12.20 7.26 -0.45
N ALA A 59 -11.95 8.07 -1.47
CA ALA A 59 -12.84 8.19 -2.62
C ALA A 59 -12.83 6.88 -3.41
N GLU A 60 -13.92 6.60 -4.15
CA GLU A 60 -14.08 5.35 -4.91
C GLU A 60 -12.90 5.08 -5.87
N ASN A 61 -12.42 6.11 -6.54
CA ASN A 61 -11.36 6.01 -7.54
C ASN A 61 -9.98 6.41 -7.01
N VAL A 62 -9.73 6.33 -5.70
CA VAL A 62 -8.45 6.71 -5.07
C VAL A 62 -7.23 6.05 -5.73
N GLN A 63 -6.11 6.76 -5.76
CA GLN A 63 -4.79 6.22 -6.12
C GLN A 63 -3.82 6.25 -4.94
N GLY A 64 -3.37 5.11 -4.49
CA GLY A 64 -2.45 4.98 -3.37
C GLY A 64 -1.07 4.56 -3.81
N ARG A 65 -0.03 5.17 -3.24
CA ARG A 65 1.34 4.66 -3.31
C ARG A 65 1.92 4.55 -1.92
N VAL A 66 2.58 3.43 -1.64
CA VAL A 66 3.41 3.23 -0.45
C VAL A 66 4.78 2.79 -0.94
N ASP A 67 5.82 3.47 -0.48
CA ASP A 67 7.20 3.31 -0.94
C ASP A 67 7.68 1.85 -1.06
N ILE A 68 7.35 1.01 -0.08
CA ILE A 68 7.79 -0.39 -0.03
C ILE A 68 6.82 -1.39 -0.69
N THR A 69 5.51 -1.09 -0.78
CA THR A 69 4.49 -2.03 -1.29
C THR A 69 3.91 -1.68 -2.66
N GLY A 70 4.26 -0.52 -3.23
CA GLY A 70 3.89 -0.15 -4.60
C GLY A 70 2.60 0.68 -4.68
N THR A 71 1.81 0.42 -5.72
CA THR A 71 0.66 1.25 -6.11
C THR A 71 -0.67 0.49 -6.03
N PHE A 72 -1.75 1.19 -5.69
CA PHE A 72 -3.07 0.62 -5.44
C PHE A 72 -4.16 1.50 -6.06
N ASP A 73 -4.93 0.94 -6.99
CA ASP A 73 -6.00 1.68 -7.68
C ASP A 73 -7.38 1.26 -7.16
N GLY A 74 -8.20 2.26 -6.83
CA GLY A 74 -9.56 2.06 -6.37
C GLY A 74 -9.67 1.78 -4.87
N ARG A 75 -10.80 2.19 -4.30
CA ARG A 75 -11.06 2.16 -2.85
C ARG A 75 -10.95 0.76 -2.27
N GLU A 76 -11.44 -0.26 -2.95
CA GLU A 76 -11.52 -1.62 -2.42
C GLU A 76 -10.11 -2.18 -2.14
N LEU A 77 -9.17 -2.02 -3.08
CA LEU A 77 -7.78 -2.39 -2.84
C LEU A 77 -7.17 -1.52 -1.73
N ASN A 78 -7.29 -0.19 -1.83
CA ASN A 78 -6.70 0.71 -0.84
C ASN A 78 -7.19 0.45 0.59
N ASN A 79 -8.48 0.16 0.79
CA ASN A 79 -9.01 -0.22 2.09
C ASN A 79 -8.33 -1.49 2.65
N GLU A 80 -8.14 -2.50 1.82
CA GLU A 80 -7.55 -3.78 2.25
C GLU A 80 -6.06 -3.67 2.56
N TYR A 81 -5.28 -2.94 1.74
CA TYR A 81 -3.85 -2.74 2.01
C TYR A 81 -3.63 -1.81 3.21
N VAL A 82 -4.35 -0.67 3.26
CA VAL A 82 -4.10 0.33 4.31
C VAL A 82 -4.71 -0.07 5.64
N PHE A 83 -5.82 -0.80 5.67
CA PHE A 83 -6.48 -1.18 6.93
C PHE A 83 -6.41 -2.67 7.22
N GLY A 84 -6.55 -3.53 6.20
CA GLY A 84 -6.64 -4.99 6.38
C GLY A 84 -5.35 -5.62 6.93
N ILE A 85 -4.18 -5.18 6.46
CA ILE A 85 -2.86 -5.62 6.96
C ILE A 85 -2.75 -5.42 8.48
N PHE A 86 -3.21 -4.26 8.96
CA PHE A 86 -3.03 -3.83 10.35
C PHE A 86 -4.22 -4.18 11.26
N SER A 87 -5.16 -5.00 10.77
CA SER A 87 -6.41 -5.34 11.46
C SER A 87 -6.43 -6.76 12.05
N GLN A 88 -5.35 -7.52 11.90
CA GLN A 88 -5.29 -8.93 12.29
C GLN A 88 -4.17 -9.18 13.32
N PRO A 89 -4.23 -8.59 14.53
CA PRO A 89 -3.13 -8.66 15.51
C PRO A 89 -2.81 -10.06 16.02
N GLU A 90 -3.74 -11.01 15.90
CA GLU A 90 -3.54 -12.41 16.30
C GLU A 90 -2.82 -13.24 15.22
N ARG A 91 -2.66 -12.67 14.02
CA ARG A 91 -2.03 -13.33 12.89
C ARG A 91 -0.52 -13.10 12.96
N PHE A 92 0.24 -14.19 12.89
CA PHE A 92 1.70 -14.08 12.74
C PHE A 92 2.03 -13.38 11.41
N GLY A 93 2.85 -12.33 11.49
CA GLY A 93 3.23 -11.49 10.37
C GLY A 93 4.21 -10.40 10.79
N LEU A 94 4.75 -9.69 9.81
CA LEU A 94 5.73 -8.60 10.00
C LEU A 94 5.07 -7.30 10.46
N PHE A 95 3.75 -7.22 10.39
CA PHE A 95 2.97 -6.03 10.71
C PHE A 95 2.27 -6.17 12.05
N GLY A 96 2.34 -5.11 12.86
CA GLY A 96 1.66 -5.01 14.15
C GLY A 96 0.35 -4.23 14.07
N ALA A 97 -0.37 -4.14 15.19
CA ALA A 97 -1.54 -3.28 15.29
C ALA A 97 -1.15 -1.85 15.70
N PRO A 98 -1.56 -0.80 14.96
CA PRO A 98 -1.35 0.59 15.34
C PRO A 98 -2.27 0.97 16.51
N LEU A 99 -1.71 1.52 17.58
CA LEU A 99 -2.41 1.78 18.84
C LEU A 99 -2.71 3.26 19.09
N ASN A 100 -1.76 4.13 18.75
CA ASN A 100 -1.88 5.58 18.88
C ASN A 100 -0.90 6.26 17.93
N TYR A 101 -1.04 7.58 17.77
CA TYR A 101 -0.12 8.37 16.98
C TYR A 101 0.15 9.75 17.61
N SER A 102 1.22 10.37 17.14
CA SER A 102 1.52 11.79 17.35
C SER A 102 1.99 12.39 16.03
N VAL A 103 1.31 13.45 15.56
CA VAL A 103 1.72 14.20 14.37
C VAL A 103 2.84 15.16 14.75
N THR A 104 4.02 15.00 14.15
CA THR A 104 5.23 15.78 14.47
C THR A 104 5.52 16.87 13.45
N GLN A 105 5.02 16.71 12.22
CA GLN A 105 5.17 17.68 11.13
C GLN A 105 3.87 17.72 10.34
N PHE A 106 3.43 18.92 9.93
CA PHE A 106 2.26 19.08 9.08
C PHE A 106 2.32 20.37 8.28
N VAL A 107 1.96 20.29 7.01
CA VAL A 107 1.77 21.42 6.11
C VAL A 107 0.60 21.13 5.17
N GLY A 108 -0.04 22.17 4.66
CA GLY A 108 -1.15 22.01 3.73
C GLY A 108 -1.36 23.23 2.86
N ASN A 109 -1.76 23.00 1.61
CA ASN A 109 -2.08 24.01 0.60
C ASN A 109 -3.13 23.47 -0.36
N GLN A 110 -4.08 24.30 -0.79
CA GLN A 110 -5.17 23.89 -1.69
C GLN A 110 -5.92 22.66 -1.14
N ASN A 111 -5.88 21.52 -1.83
CA ASN A 111 -6.47 20.26 -1.38
C ASN A 111 -5.43 19.24 -0.92
N ILE A 112 -4.18 19.65 -0.73
CA ILE A 112 -3.06 18.77 -0.42
C ILE A 112 -2.60 19.01 1.00
N ALA A 113 -2.41 17.94 1.75
CA ALA A 113 -1.73 17.95 3.04
C ALA A 113 -0.53 17.00 3.01
N ALA A 114 0.54 17.37 3.70
CA ALA A 114 1.64 16.48 4.00
C ALA A 114 1.88 16.44 5.51
N SER A 115 2.17 15.26 6.04
CA SER A 115 2.40 15.09 7.47
C SER A 115 3.44 14.02 7.76
N THR A 116 4.05 14.12 8.94
CA THR A 116 4.81 13.05 9.57
C THR A 116 4.12 12.68 10.87
N ALA A 117 3.80 11.40 11.03
CA ALA A 117 3.25 10.84 12.25
C ALA A 117 4.18 9.77 12.82
N VAL A 118 4.37 9.78 14.15
CA VAL A 118 4.97 8.67 14.88
C VAL A 118 3.83 7.83 15.43
N ILE A 119 3.72 6.59 14.96
CA ILE A 119 2.65 5.67 15.28
C ILE A 119 3.21 4.56 16.16
N THR A 120 2.55 4.28 17.27
CA THR A 120 2.92 3.17 18.13
C THR A 120 2.30 1.88 17.59
N PHE A 121 3.12 0.87 17.30
CA PHE A 121 2.68 -0.45 16.86
C PHE A 121 2.90 -1.51 17.94
N ASN A 122 1.91 -2.39 18.09
CA ASN A 122 2.04 -3.63 18.86
C ASN A 122 2.38 -4.80 17.95
N MET A 123 3.56 -5.36 18.13
CA MET A 123 4.09 -6.46 17.34
C MET A 123 3.81 -7.80 18.04
N THR A 124 2.54 -8.23 18.06
CA THR A 124 2.11 -9.47 18.73
C THR A 124 2.93 -10.69 18.31
N SER A 125 3.23 -10.80 17.00
CA SER A 125 4.07 -11.84 16.39
C SER A 125 5.47 -11.98 17.00
N PHE A 126 5.98 -10.92 17.62
CA PHE A 126 7.33 -10.81 18.17
C PHE A 126 7.27 -10.61 19.69
N GLY A 127 6.38 -11.33 20.38
CA GLY A 127 6.25 -11.29 21.84
C GLY A 127 5.52 -10.05 22.37
N GLY A 128 4.78 -9.33 21.50
CA GLY A 128 4.04 -8.13 21.89
C GLY A 128 4.93 -6.92 22.17
N VAL A 129 6.12 -6.87 21.56
CA VAL A 129 6.99 -5.69 21.65
C VAL A 129 6.30 -4.48 21.03
N ILE A 130 6.51 -3.32 21.64
CA ILE A 130 5.90 -2.07 21.21
C ILE A 130 6.97 -1.19 20.57
N TYR A 131 6.75 -0.79 19.31
CA TYR A 131 7.68 0.06 18.58
C TYR A 131 7.02 1.34 18.03
N PRO A 132 7.69 2.49 18.12
CA PRO A 132 7.32 3.66 17.34
C PRO A 132 7.78 3.48 15.89
N VAL A 133 6.87 3.68 14.94
CA VAL A 133 7.14 3.67 13.51
C VAL A 133 6.79 5.04 12.94
N THR A 134 7.67 5.62 12.13
CA THR A 134 7.45 6.94 11.53
C THR A 134 6.85 6.78 10.14
N LEU A 135 5.69 7.40 9.92
CA LEU A 135 4.97 7.41 8.65
C LEU A 135 4.94 8.85 8.10
N ASP A 136 5.46 9.03 6.90
CA ASP A 136 5.26 10.25 6.13
C ASP A 136 4.11 10.04 5.15
N THR A 137 3.18 11.00 5.06
CA THR A 137 2.04 10.93 4.14
C THR A 137 1.88 12.22 3.38
N TRP A 138 1.60 12.11 2.08
CA TRP A 138 0.97 13.13 1.26
C TRP A 138 -0.45 12.68 0.94
N PHE A 139 -1.43 13.54 1.17
CA PHE A 139 -2.83 13.31 0.84
C PHE A 139 -3.37 14.44 -0.01
N ALA A 140 -4.18 14.08 -1.00
CA ALA A 140 -5.02 15.02 -1.70
C ALA A 140 -6.49 14.65 -1.49
N PHE A 141 -7.33 15.66 -1.31
CA PHE A 141 -8.74 15.49 -0.95
C PHE A 141 -9.69 16.00 -2.06
N ASP A 142 -10.85 15.37 -2.19
CA ASP A 142 -11.97 15.85 -3.00
C ASP A 142 -12.88 16.81 -2.22
N PRO A 143 -13.89 17.43 -2.87
CA PRO A 143 -14.86 18.30 -2.17
C PRO A 143 -15.66 17.61 -1.05
N ASP A 144 -15.79 16.28 -1.10
CA ASP A 144 -16.45 15.46 -0.08
C ASP A 144 -15.51 15.08 1.08
N ARG A 145 -14.30 15.67 1.11
CA ARG A 145 -13.27 15.47 2.14
C ARG A 145 -12.70 14.06 2.15
N LYS A 146 -12.83 13.31 1.06
CA LYS A 146 -12.24 11.98 0.90
C LYS A 146 -10.89 12.05 0.22
N ILE A 147 -10.02 11.11 0.56
CA ILE A 147 -8.69 11.01 -0.04
C ILE A 147 -8.85 10.46 -1.46
N ILE A 148 -8.40 11.23 -2.45
CA ILE A 148 -8.39 10.86 -3.88
C ILE A 148 -7.04 10.36 -4.37
N GLN A 149 -5.96 10.72 -3.69
CA GLN A 149 -4.67 10.07 -3.86
C GLN A 149 -3.79 10.25 -2.64
N TYR A 150 -2.84 9.33 -2.47
CA TYR A 150 -1.83 9.43 -1.43
C TYR A 150 -0.48 8.88 -1.85
N ASP A 151 0.57 9.42 -1.23
CA ASP A 151 1.92 8.90 -1.29
C ASP A 151 2.45 8.75 0.14
N ALA A 152 2.84 7.54 0.52
CA ALA A 152 3.22 7.22 1.89
C ALA A 152 4.61 6.57 1.95
N THR A 153 5.32 6.83 3.03
CA THR A 153 6.67 6.30 3.26
C THR A 153 6.84 5.89 4.71
N PHE A 154 7.24 4.64 4.93
CA PHE A 154 7.68 4.19 6.25
C PHE A 154 9.14 4.58 6.46
N ARG A 155 9.36 5.68 7.18
CA ARG A 155 10.71 6.22 7.38
C ARG A 155 11.54 5.24 8.21
N TRP A 156 12.72 4.90 7.70
CA TRP A 156 13.68 3.96 8.32
C TRP A 156 13.15 2.52 8.44
N PHE A 157 12.26 2.10 7.55
CA PHE A 157 11.72 0.74 7.55
C PHE A 157 12.82 -0.35 7.60
N ASP A 158 13.94 -0.17 6.89
CA ASP A 158 15.08 -1.08 6.94
C ASP A 158 15.62 -1.30 8.37
N TYR A 159 15.74 -0.22 9.15
CA TYR A 159 16.26 -0.28 10.51
C TYR A 159 15.23 -0.88 11.47
N PHE A 160 13.95 -0.51 11.30
CA PHE A 160 12.85 -1.13 12.04
C PHE A 160 12.80 -2.64 11.80
N PHE A 161 12.94 -3.07 10.54
CA PHE A 161 12.95 -4.48 10.18
C PHE A 161 14.12 -5.23 10.81
N GLN A 162 15.34 -4.68 10.77
CA GLN A 162 16.50 -5.29 11.46
C GLN A 162 16.25 -5.44 12.96
N THR A 163 15.63 -4.43 13.58
CA THR A 163 15.26 -4.47 15.00
C THR A 163 14.28 -5.61 15.30
N LEU A 164 13.27 -5.84 14.45
CA LEU A 164 12.34 -6.96 14.60
C LEU A 164 13.02 -8.33 14.45
N VAL A 165 13.98 -8.47 13.53
CA VAL A 165 14.74 -9.71 13.35
C VAL A 165 15.58 -10.01 14.61
N GLU A 166 16.20 -9.00 15.22
CA GLU A 166 16.92 -9.17 16.49
C GLU A 166 16.00 -9.60 17.63
N ASP A 167 14.79 -9.05 17.72
CA ASP A 167 13.78 -9.49 18.69
C ASP A 167 13.33 -10.92 18.45
N ALA A 168 13.14 -11.31 17.19
CA ALA A 168 12.84 -12.70 16.85
C ALA A 168 13.97 -13.63 17.31
N GLY A 169 15.23 -13.24 17.15
CA GLY A 169 16.38 -13.99 17.68
C GLY A 169 16.34 -14.14 19.20
N ARG A 170 16.05 -13.06 19.93
CA ARG A 170 15.86 -13.10 21.39
C ARG A 170 14.73 -14.04 21.80
N MET A 171 13.58 -13.95 21.13
CA MET A 171 12.39 -14.75 21.41
C MET A 171 12.61 -16.24 21.11
N LEU A 172 13.32 -16.55 20.03
CA LEU A 172 13.60 -17.92 19.59
C LEU A 172 14.84 -18.53 20.27
N HIS A 173 15.58 -17.75 21.06
CA HIS A 173 16.87 -18.11 21.63
C HIS A 173 17.91 -18.51 20.55
N ILE A 174 17.90 -17.80 19.43
CA ILE A 174 18.83 -17.98 18.30
C ILE A 174 19.65 -16.70 18.15
N SER A 175 20.98 -16.81 18.09
CA SER A 175 21.89 -15.67 17.89
C SER A 175 22.46 -15.56 16.48
N ASP A 176 22.39 -16.64 15.71
CA ASP A 176 22.91 -16.70 14.34
C ASP A 176 21.91 -16.08 13.35
N PRO A 177 22.26 -14.99 12.63
CA PRO A 177 21.32 -14.28 11.76
C PRO A 177 20.71 -15.14 10.66
N GLU A 178 21.48 -16.07 10.08
CA GLU A 178 21.01 -16.96 9.02
C GLU A 178 19.95 -17.93 9.55
N GLN A 179 20.17 -18.50 10.74
CA GLN A 179 19.19 -19.35 11.41
C GLN A 179 17.92 -18.60 11.82
N ILE A 180 18.04 -17.34 12.29
CA ILE A 180 16.87 -16.50 12.60
C ILE A 180 16.06 -16.28 11.33
N GLN A 181 16.71 -15.87 10.24
CA GLN A 181 16.05 -15.64 8.96
C GLN A 181 15.37 -16.91 8.44
N ALA A 182 16.07 -18.05 8.47
CA ALA A 182 15.51 -19.32 8.04
C ALA A 182 14.28 -19.71 8.86
N LYS A 183 14.29 -19.43 10.18
CA LYS A 183 13.14 -19.73 11.04
C LYS A 183 11.95 -18.82 10.78
N ILE A 184 12.19 -17.53 10.57
CA ILE A 184 11.14 -16.58 10.16
C ILE A 184 10.57 -17.01 8.80
N ALA A 185 11.42 -17.36 7.83
CA ALA A 185 11.00 -17.81 6.51
C ALA A 185 10.10 -19.06 6.58
N ASP A 186 10.49 -20.05 7.38
CA ASP A 186 9.67 -21.23 7.67
C ASP A 186 8.30 -20.84 8.22
N MET A 187 8.24 -20.00 9.26
CA MET A 187 6.98 -19.58 9.87
C MET A 187 6.06 -18.82 8.91
N LEU A 188 6.62 -17.90 8.12
CA LEU A 188 5.88 -17.16 7.10
C LEU A 188 5.38 -18.07 5.98
N ALA A 189 6.23 -18.97 5.46
CA ALA A 189 5.84 -19.91 4.41
C ALA A 189 4.72 -20.85 4.87
N GLN A 190 4.82 -21.43 6.07
CA GLN A 190 3.76 -22.25 6.64
C GLN A 190 2.43 -21.49 6.70
N LYS A 191 2.48 -20.22 7.10
CA LYS A 191 1.30 -19.39 7.25
C LYS A 191 0.67 -19.01 5.90
N ILE A 192 1.48 -18.61 4.92
CA ILE A 192 1.02 -18.32 3.56
C ILE A 192 0.39 -19.57 2.95
N CYS A 193 1.04 -20.73 3.05
CA CYS A 193 0.52 -21.97 2.47
C CYS A 193 -0.78 -22.41 3.15
N LYS A 194 -0.89 -22.27 4.47
CA LYS A 194 -2.16 -22.49 5.16
C LYS A 194 -3.27 -21.56 4.64
N THR A 195 -2.95 -20.29 4.43
CA THR A 195 -3.91 -19.30 3.90
C THR A 195 -4.37 -19.65 2.49
N HIS A 196 -3.43 -20.10 1.65
CA HIS A 196 -3.71 -20.62 0.32
C HIS A 196 -4.68 -21.81 0.39
N GLU A 197 -4.41 -22.81 1.24
CA GLU A 197 -5.27 -23.98 1.39
C GLU A 197 -6.67 -23.62 1.90
N ASP A 198 -6.76 -22.68 2.85
CA ASP A 198 -8.03 -22.30 3.47
C ASP A 198 -8.90 -21.45 2.53
N SER A 199 -8.32 -20.66 1.63
CA SER A 199 -9.04 -19.60 0.89
C SER A 199 -8.89 -19.63 -0.63
N CYS A 200 -7.80 -20.17 -1.17
CA CYS A 200 -7.50 -20.18 -2.61
C CYS A 200 -7.95 -21.50 -3.25
N LEU A 201 -9.26 -21.61 -3.43
CA LEU A 201 -9.94 -22.81 -3.93
C LEU A 201 -10.39 -22.65 -5.39
N GLY A 202 -10.68 -23.76 -6.06
CA GLY A 202 -11.22 -23.75 -7.42
C GLY A 202 -10.31 -23.02 -8.41
N GLU A 203 -10.86 -22.05 -9.15
CA GLU A 203 -10.12 -21.22 -10.10
C GLU A 203 -9.05 -20.33 -9.45
N ASN A 204 -9.19 -20.04 -8.15
CA ASN A 204 -8.22 -19.25 -7.39
C ASN A 204 -7.04 -20.08 -6.88
N LYS A 205 -7.02 -21.40 -7.10
CA LYS A 205 -5.96 -22.29 -6.62
C LYS A 205 -4.63 -22.02 -7.31
N GLN A 206 -3.64 -21.54 -6.54
CA GLN A 206 -2.29 -21.22 -7.04
C GLN A 206 -1.26 -22.37 -6.99
N TYR A 207 -1.37 -23.27 -6.01
CA TYR A 207 -0.46 -24.39 -5.81
C TYR A 207 -1.23 -25.69 -5.81
N GLY A 208 -0.65 -26.78 -6.31
CA GLY A 208 -1.24 -28.12 -6.29
C GLY A 208 -1.39 -28.68 -4.87
N SER A 209 -0.43 -28.39 -3.98
CA SER A 209 -0.37 -28.87 -2.60
C SER A 209 0.34 -27.89 -1.65
N HIS A 210 0.20 -28.11 -0.33
CA HIS A 210 0.99 -27.41 0.70
C HIS A 210 2.50 -27.54 0.48
N GLU A 211 2.97 -28.72 0.12
CA GLU A 211 4.40 -28.99 -0.08
C GLU A 211 4.95 -28.20 -1.27
N GLU A 212 4.19 -28.11 -2.35
CA GLU A 212 4.55 -27.29 -3.52
C GLU A 212 4.63 -25.81 -3.13
N CYS A 213 3.63 -25.29 -2.43
CA CYS A 213 3.64 -23.94 -1.90
C CYS A 213 4.87 -23.68 -1.02
N PHE A 214 5.12 -24.57 -0.05
CA PHE A 214 6.21 -24.40 0.90
C PHE A 214 7.58 -24.46 0.22
N ASN A 215 7.77 -25.39 -0.73
CA ASN A 215 9.00 -25.49 -1.51
C ASN A 215 9.23 -24.23 -2.35
N PHE A 216 8.21 -23.75 -3.05
CA PHE A 216 8.33 -22.52 -3.83
C PHE A 216 8.77 -21.34 -2.94
N LEU A 217 8.06 -21.12 -1.82
CA LEU A 217 8.28 -20.01 -0.90
C LEU A 217 9.64 -20.04 -0.16
N THR A 218 10.23 -21.22 0.01
CA THR A 218 11.48 -21.38 0.79
C THR A 218 12.71 -21.70 -0.04
N LYS A 219 12.54 -22.15 -1.29
CA LYS A 219 13.65 -22.63 -2.13
C LYS A 219 13.75 -21.95 -3.49
N GLU A 220 12.63 -21.48 -4.06
CA GLU A 220 12.61 -20.94 -5.42
C GLU A 220 12.64 -19.42 -5.46
N ILE A 221 12.13 -18.77 -4.42
CA ILE A 221 12.17 -17.31 -4.26
C ILE A 221 13.07 -16.90 -3.10
N ARG A 222 13.56 -15.66 -3.16
CA ARG A 222 14.34 -15.08 -2.06
C ARG A 222 13.43 -14.63 -0.92
N PHE A 223 13.97 -14.62 0.30
CA PHE A 223 13.30 -14.11 1.50
C PHE A 223 12.76 -12.68 1.28
N GLY A 224 13.61 -11.82 0.72
CA GLY A 224 13.31 -10.41 0.44
C GLY A 224 14.08 -9.49 1.37
N LYS A 225 14.49 -8.34 0.83
CA LYS A 225 15.03 -7.23 1.61
C LYS A 225 13.90 -6.30 2.04
N PRO A 226 14.12 -5.38 3.01
CA PRO A 226 13.07 -4.50 3.51
C PRO A 226 12.40 -3.62 2.45
N TYR A 227 13.14 -3.23 1.39
CA TYR A 227 12.60 -2.47 0.26
C TYR A 227 11.96 -3.34 -0.85
N GLU A 228 11.89 -4.67 -0.66
CA GLU A 228 11.44 -5.65 -1.67
C GLU A 228 10.04 -6.22 -1.38
N LEU A 229 9.17 -5.46 -0.70
CA LEU A 229 7.78 -5.85 -0.40
C LEU A 229 6.83 -5.74 -1.62
N ARG A 230 7.35 -5.32 -2.77
CA ARG A 230 6.69 -5.32 -4.10
C ARG A 230 7.49 -6.12 -5.14
N ARG A 231 8.23 -7.12 -4.69
CA ARG A 231 9.15 -7.92 -5.53
C ARG A 231 8.79 -9.39 -5.46
N ASN A 232 9.42 -10.22 -6.30
CA ASN A 232 9.20 -11.66 -6.23
C ASN A 232 9.91 -12.28 -5.02
N THR A 233 9.34 -12.07 -3.85
CA THR A 233 9.91 -12.41 -2.53
C THR A 233 8.88 -13.08 -1.64
N LEU A 234 9.36 -13.74 -0.58
CA LEU A 234 8.50 -14.25 0.49
C LEU A 234 7.79 -13.10 1.22
N PHE A 235 8.48 -11.98 1.42
CA PHE A 235 7.94 -10.80 2.08
C PHE A 235 6.80 -10.13 1.36
N CYS A 236 6.88 -10.00 0.04
CA CYS A 236 5.73 -9.53 -0.71
C CYS A 236 4.51 -10.44 -0.45
N ARG A 237 4.70 -11.76 -0.49
CA ARG A 237 3.59 -12.71 -0.26
C ARG A 237 3.07 -12.69 1.19
N GLU A 238 3.93 -12.36 2.16
CA GLU A 238 3.53 -12.10 3.54
C GLU A 238 2.65 -10.85 3.66
N VAL A 239 2.91 -9.79 2.89
CA VAL A 239 1.99 -8.64 2.82
C VAL A 239 0.62 -9.07 2.29
N HIS A 240 0.60 -9.79 1.17
CA HIS A 240 -0.64 -10.12 0.48
C HIS A 240 -1.47 -11.21 1.16
N GLU A 241 -0.87 -12.12 1.93
CA GLU A 241 -1.64 -13.16 2.63
C GLU A 241 -2.66 -12.57 3.61
N HIS A 242 -2.43 -11.34 4.09
CA HIS A 242 -3.32 -10.67 5.04
C HIS A 242 -4.70 -10.41 4.42
N MET A 243 -4.77 -10.21 3.11
CA MET A 243 -5.98 -9.78 2.41
C MET A 243 -6.72 -10.93 1.70
N VAL A 244 -6.11 -12.10 1.62
CA VAL A 244 -6.66 -13.26 0.88
C VAL A 244 -8.05 -13.65 1.37
N SER A 245 -8.31 -13.61 2.68
CA SER A 245 -9.62 -13.97 3.23
C SER A 245 -10.73 -12.96 2.93
N PHE A 246 -10.40 -11.71 2.60
CA PHE A 246 -11.38 -10.67 2.24
C PHE A 246 -11.82 -10.81 0.79
N ARG A 247 -10.87 -10.95 -0.14
CA ARG A 247 -11.14 -11.12 -1.58
C ARG A 247 -10.18 -12.13 -2.22
N PRO A 248 -10.47 -13.44 -2.12
CA PRO A 248 -9.60 -14.48 -2.66
C PRO A 248 -9.31 -14.33 -4.16
N THR A 249 -10.29 -13.93 -4.97
CA THR A 249 -10.11 -13.77 -6.41
C THR A 249 -9.05 -12.73 -6.77
N GLU A 250 -8.97 -11.65 -6.00
CA GLU A 250 -7.97 -10.60 -6.21
C GLU A 250 -6.62 -11.01 -5.61
N HIS A 251 -6.60 -11.58 -4.41
CA HIS A 251 -5.36 -11.73 -3.64
C HIS A 251 -4.68 -13.09 -3.74
N CYS A 252 -5.39 -14.15 -4.12
CA CYS A 252 -4.77 -15.46 -4.33
C CYS A 252 -3.65 -15.41 -5.37
N PRO A 253 -3.82 -14.77 -6.56
CA PRO A 253 -2.73 -14.61 -7.52
C PRO A 253 -1.45 -13.98 -6.93
N HIS A 254 -1.59 -13.05 -5.98
CA HIS A 254 -0.46 -12.34 -5.37
C HIS A 254 0.42 -13.26 -4.52
N ILE A 255 -0.17 -14.24 -3.83
CA ILE A 255 0.57 -15.21 -3.02
C ILE A 255 1.05 -16.44 -3.81
N GLY A 256 0.68 -16.54 -5.10
CA GLY A 256 1.05 -17.63 -6.00
C GLY A 256 2.42 -17.48 -6.67
N PRO A 257 2.82 -18.44 -7.52
CA PRO A 257 4.10 -18.38 -8.24
C PRO A 257 4.20 -17.18 -9.20
N GLY A 258 3.09 -16.82 -9.86
CA GLY A 258 3.05 -15.70 -10.79
C GLY A 258 3.05 -14.31 -10.13
N GLY A 259 2.82 -14.23 -8.80
CA GLY A 259 2.79 -12.99 -8.03
C GLY A 259 1.67 -12.01 -8.39
N GLY A 260 0.79 -12.38 -9.32
CA GLY A 260 -0.38 -11.60 -9.76
C GLY A 260 -0.09 -10.16 -10.17
N GLY A 261 1.12 -9.86 -10.65
CA GLY A 261 1.55 -8.51 -11.00
C GLY A 261 1.96 -7.62 -9.83
N TYR A 262 1.87 -8.10 -8.58
CA TYR A 262 2.32 -7.39 -7.38
C TYR A 262 3.64 -7.93 -6.85
N CYS A 263 3.77 -9.25 -6.71
CA CYS A 263 4.99 -9.89 -6.24
C CYS A 263 5.89 -10.32 -7.40
N VAL A 264 6.35 -9.34 -8.17
CA VAL A 264 7.12 -9.54 -9.42
C VAL A 264 8.36 -8.65 -9.47
N ASP A 265 9.39 -9.08 -10.20
CA ASP A 265 10.63 -8.32 -10.41
C ASP A 265 10.57 -7.52 -11.73
N ASP A 266 9.55 -6.67 -11.86
CA ASP A 266 9.20 -5.97 -13.11
C ASP A 266 9.71 -4.53 -13.20
N MET A 267 10.31 -4.00 -12.13
CA MET A 267 10.85 -2.64 -12.08
C MET A 267 12.25 -2.60 -11.48
N ASP A 268 13.12 -1.78 -12.04
CA ASP A 268 14.37 -1.40 -11.39
C ASP A 268 14.22 -0.13 -10.54
N TYR A 269 15.33 0.37 -9.98
CA TYR A 269 15.34 1.58 -9.17
C TYR A 269 14.89 2.81 -9.96
N THR A 270 15.39 2.99 -11.19
CA THR A 270 15.08 4.14 -12.04
C THR A 270 13.59 4.15 -12.37
N GLN A 271 13.05 3.01 -12.81
CA GLN A 271 11.62 2.86 -13.09
C GLN A 271 10.75 3.13 -11.85
N THR A 272 11.24 2.79 -10.65
CA THR A 272 10.53 3.08 -9.39
C THR A 272 10.48 4.58 -9.11
N VAL A 273 11.60 5.26 -9.23
CA VAL A 273 11.69 6.72 -9.02
C VAL A 273 10.92 7.49 -10.08
N GLU A 274 10.91 7.01 -11.32
CA GLU A 274 10.29 7.70 -12.47
C GLU A 274 8.85 7.27 -12.74
N GLN A 275 8.24 6.44 -11.87
CA GLN A 275 6.89 5.92 -12.07
C GLN A 275 5.86 7.06 -12.14
N ARG A 276 5.28 7.26 -13.33
CA ARG A 276 4.11 8.11 -13.57
C ARG A 276 2.85 7.39 -13.07
N TYR A 277 2.16 7.97 -12.11
CA TYR A 277 1.06 7.29 -11.44
C TYR A 277 -0.09 8.22 -11.05
N PHE A 278 0.20 9.39 -10.51
CA PHE A 278 -0.82 10.25 -9.91
C PHE A 278 -1.61 11.04 -10.94
N ARG A 279 -2.93 11.14 -10.77
CA ARG A 279 -3.79 11.98 -11.63
C ARG A 279 -3.59 13.48 -11.40
N GLN A 280 -3.14 13.89 -10.22
CA GLN A 280 -2.89 15.29 -9.92
C GLN A 280 -1.46 15.52 -9.41
N SER A 281 -0.93 16.71 -9.70
CA SER A 281 0.36 17.15 -9.18
C SER A 281 0.34 17.27 -7.66
N TRP A 282 1.44 16.88 -7.02
CA TRP A 282 1.70 17.21 -5.61
C TRP A 282 2.15 18.67 -5.41
N VAL A 283 2.35 19.41 -6.51
CA VAL A 283 2.68 20.83 -6.46
C VAL A 283 1.40 21.65 -6.69
N PRO A 284 0.92 22.38 -5.67
CA PRO A 284 -0.36 23.09 -5.75
C PRO A 284 -0.29 24.29 -6.70
N TYR A 285 -1.46 24.83 -7.03
CA TYR A 285 -1.62 26.05 -7.84
C TYR A 285 -0.99 25.95 -9.25
N GLU A 286 -0.97 24.75 -9.83
CA GLU A 286 -0.50 24.48 -11.19
C GLU A 286 0.96 24.92 -11.44
N ARG A 287 1.79 24.92 -10.39
CA ARG A 287 3.19 25.42 -10.46
C ARG A 287 4.19 24.43 -11.03
N ALA A 288 3.80 23.18 -11.31
CA ALA A 288 4.68 22.15 -11.85
C ALA A 288 4.12 21.54 -13.14
N GLU A 289 4.17 22.33 -14.22
CA GLU A 289 3.96 21.82 -15.58
C GLU A 289 4.98 20.70 -15.89
N GLY A 290 4.51 19.59 -16.47
CA GLY A 290 5.37 18.46 -16.82
C GLY A 290 5.91 17.66 -15.63
N ASN A 291 5.23 17.68 -14.48
CA ASN A 291 5.61 16.84 -13.33
C ASN A 291 5.69 15.36 -13.75
N MET A 292 6.86 14.76 -13.58
CA MET A 292 7.16 13.40 -14.03
C MET A 292 6.43 12.28 -13.29
N TRP A 293 5.70 12.58 -12.21
CA TRP A 293 4.87 11.59 -11.51
C TRP A 293 3.40 11.68 -11.88
N GLN A 294 2.99 12.69 -12.65
CA GLN A 294 1.65 12.77 -13.17
C GLN A 294 1.46 11.75 -14.30
N ALA A 295 0.39 10.96 -14.21
CA ALA A 295 -0.06 10.11 -15.32
C ALA A 295 -0.50 10.99 -16.49
N GLU A 296 -0.25 10.51 -17.71
CA GLU A 296 -0.71 11.18 -18.95
C GLU A 296 -2.21 11.03 -19.17
#